data_AF-A0A2M8Q749-F1
#
_entry.id   AF-A0A2M8Q749-F1
#
_cell.length_a   1.000
_cell.length_b   1.000
_cell.length_c   1.000
_cell.angle_alpha   90.00
_cell.angle_beta   90.00
_cell.angle_gamma   90.00
#
_symmetry.space_group_name_H-M   'P 1'
#
loop_
_entity.id
_entity.type
_entity.pdbx_description
1 polymer ?
#
loop_
_entity_poly.entity_id
_entity_poly.type
_entity_poly.pdbx_seq_one_letter_code
_entity_poly.pdbx_strand_id
1 'polypeptide(L)'
;YKGEHGRVAHECIIDLRPLEHETGVTAEDVAKRLMDFGFHAPTLSFPVPGTLMIEPTESESLAELERFCQAMIQIHAEILAVRDGRSDPQNNPLKHAPHTAAVIAGAWGRPYSREQAAFPAPWVRERKFWPYVSRIDNVYGDR
;
A
#
# COMPACT_ATOMS: atom_id res chain seq x y z
N TYR A 1 -10.55 12.02 11.53
CA TYR A 1 -11.38 12.70 12.54
C TYR A 1 -11.07 12.14 13.91
N LYS A 2 -11.14 12.96 14.97
CA LYS A 2 -11.02 12.51 16.37
C LYS A 2 -12.17 13.13 17.15
N GLY A 3 -12.71 12.42 18.13
CA GLY A 3 -13.69 12.97 19.08
C GLY A 3 -13.03 13.99 20.02
N GLU A 4 -13.85 14.65 20.85
CA GLU A 4 -13.42 15.72 21.77
C GLU A 4 -12.25 15.31 22.69
N HIS A 5 -12.17 14.02 23.04
CA HIS A 5 -11.12 13.46 23.90
C HIS A 5 -9.97 12.80 23.13
N GLY A 6 -9.81 13.09 21.83
CA GLY A 6 -8.69 12.60 21.02
C GLY A 6 -8.76 11.13 20.61
N ARG A 7 -9.89 10.44 20.86
CA ARG A 7 -10.12 9.04 20.47
C ARG A 7 -10.89 8.94 19.16
N VAL A 8 -10.75 7.80 18.49
CA VAL A 8 -11.61 7.38 17.37
C VAL A 8 -12.64 6.37 17.86
N ALA A 9 -13.65 6.06 17.04
CA ALA A 9 -14.62 5.01 17.32
C ALA A 9 -14.05 3.64 16.91
N HIS A 10 -14.78 2.87 16.08
CA HIS A 10 -14.35 1.58 15.57
C HIS A 10 -13.47 1.68 14.31
N GLU A 11 -13.40 2.85 13.68
CA GLU A 11 -12.62 3.11 12.46
C GLU A 11 -11.84 4.43 12.53
N CYS A 12 -10.81 4.57 11.69
CA CYS A 12 -10.03 5.81 11.55
C CYS A 12 -9.67 6.13 10.09
N ILE A 13 -9.37 7.39 9.82
CA ILE A 13 -8.93 7.86 8.49
C ILE A 13 -7.45 8.24 8.54
N ILE A 14 -6.68 7.71 7.60
CA ILE A 14 -5.29 8.08 7.35
C ILE A 14 -5.25 9.03 6.16
N ASP A 15 -4.78 10.26 6.42
CA ASP A 15 -4.68 11.31 5.42
C ASP A 15 -3.32 11.24 4.70
N LEU A 16 -3.36 10.79 3.44
CA LEU A 16 -2.18 10.65 2.59
C LEU A 16 -1.96 11.87 1.67
N ARG A 17 -2.92 12.81 1.61
CA ARG A 17 -2.88 13.94 0.68
C ARG A 17 -1.64 14.84 0.82
N PRO A 18 -1.12 15.12 2.05
CA PRO A 18 0.13 15.86 2.18
C PRO A 18 1.32 15.15 1.52
N LEU A 19 1.41 13.82 1.72
CA LEU A 19 2.46 13.00 1.11
C LEU A 19 2.28 12.91 -0.40
N GLU A 20 1.04 12.82 -0.89
CA GLU A 20 0.73 12.85 -2.32
C GLU A 20 1.19 14.16 -2.96
N HIS A 21 0.94 15.30 -2.31
CA HIS A 21 1.40 16.60 -2.78
C HIS A 21 2.95 16.69 -2.82
N GLU A 22 3.63 16.10 -1.86
CA GLU A 22 5.10 16.13 -1.77
C GLU A 22 5.79 15.14 -2.74
N THR A 23 5.19 13.98 -3.00
CA THR A 23 5.86 12.84 -3.63
C THR A 23 5.20 12.35 -4.92
N GLY A 24 3.96 12.77 -5.16
CA GLY A 24 3.09 12.21 -6.19
C GLY A 24 2.60 10.78 -5.90
N VAL A 25 2.90 10.19 -4.74
CA VAL A 25 2.37 8.87 -4.35
C VAL A 25 0.93 9.02 -3.87
N THR A 26 0.01 8.35 -4.54
CA THR A 26 -1.43 8.49 -4.26
C THR A 26 -1.91 7.46 -3.24
N ALA A 27 -3.11 7.66 -2.70
CA ALA A 27 -3.78 6.64 -1.89
C ALA A 27 -4.02 5.33 -2.66
N GLU A 28 -4.21 5.38 -3.98
CA GLU A 28 -4.31 4.18 -4.81
C GLU A 28 -2.98 3.41 -4.88
N ASP A 29 -1.83 4.10 -4.95
CA ASP A 29 -0.53 3.45 -4.90
C ASP A 29 -0.33 2.66 -3.61
N VAL A 30 -0.71 3.25 -2.47
CA VAL A 30 -0.68 2.56 -1.17
C VAL A 30 -1.64 1.36 -1.16
N ALA A 31 -2.85 1.53 -1.67
CA ALA A 31 -3.85 0.46 -1.77
C ALA A 31 -3.35 -0.73 -2.61
N LYS A 32 -2.70 -0.47 -3.74
CA LYS A 32 -2.11 -1.55 -4.57
C LYS A 32 -0.88 -2.15 -3.89
N ARG A 33 -0.04 -1.35 -3.23
CA ARG A 33 1.16 -1.84 -2.55
C ARG A 33 0.84 -2.77 -1.39
N LEU A 34 -0.26 -2.53 -0.67
CA LEU A 34 -0.74 -3.45 0.39
C LEU A 34 -0.97 -4.89 -0.11
N MET A 35 -1.32 -5.08 -1.38
CA MET A 35 -1.48 -6.42 -1.98
C MET A 35 -0.15 -7.20 -1.98
N ASP A 36 0.98 -6.52 -2.16
CA ASP A 36 2.31 -7.16 -2.11
C ASP A 36 2.68 -7.61 -0.69
N PHE A 37 2.11 -6.95 0.33
CA PHE A 37 2.20 -7.31 1.75
C PHE A 37 1.16 -8.36 2.18
N GLY A 38 0.29 -8.80 1.27
CA GLY A 38 -0.73 -9.82 1.54
C GLY A 38 -2.06 -9.27 2.07
N PHE A 39 -2.31 -7.97 1.97
CA PHE A 39 -3.53 -7.33 2.45
C PHE A 39 -4.44 -6.86 1.33
N HIS A 40 -5.75 -7.01 1.53
CA HIS A 40 -6.73 -6.19 0.82
C HIS A 40 -6.63 -4.75 1.33
N ALA A 41 -6.80 -3.78 0.43
CA ALA A 41 -6.78 -2.38 0.82
C ALA A 41 -8.00 -2.03 1.71
N PRO A 42 -7.86 -1.11 2.66
CA PRO A 42 -9.00 -0.49 3.34
C PRO A 42 -9.87 0.30 2.35
N THR A 43 -10.96 0.90 2.87
CA THR A 43 -11.81 1.77 2.06
C THR A 43 -11.00 2.94 1.51
N LEU A 44 -11.01 3.09 0.18
CA LEU A 44 -10.22 4.06 -0.56
C LEU A 44 -11.07 5.28 -0.96
N SER A 45 -10.55 6.47 -0.72
CA SER A 45 -11.10 7.75 -1.20
C SER A 45 -12.54 8.07 -0.77
N PHE A 46 -13.02 7.44 0.29
CA PHE A 46 -14.30 7.72 0.93
C PHE A 46 -14.16 7.65 2.46
N PRO A 47 -14.81 8.56 3.23
CA PRO A 47 -15.63 9.69 2.79
C PRO A 47 -14.81 10.88 2.26
N VAL A 48 -13.48 10.83 2.38
CA VAL A 48 -12.58 11.90 1.93
C VAL A 48 -11.73 11.40 0.75
N PRO A 49 -11.78 12.07 -0.42
CA PRO A 49 -10.93 11.71 -1.57
C PRO A 49 -9.44 11.74 -1.21
N GLY A 50 -8.66 10.78 -1.70
CA GLY A 50 -7.21 10.70 -1.45
C GLY A 50 -6.83 10.21 -0.05
N THR A 51 -7.75 9.56 0.67
CA THR A 51 -7.51 8.99 2.00
C THR A 51 -7.80 7.49 2.05
N LEU A 52 -7.37 6.84 3.14
CA LEU A 52 -7.75 5.47 3.49
C LEU A 52 -8.54 5.48 4.80
N MET A 53 -9.67 4.78 4.83
CA MET A 53 -10.46 4.54 6.04
C MET A 53 -10.34 3.08 6.47
N ILE A 54 -9.90 2.88 7.72
CA ILE A 54 -9.49 1.58 8.27
C ILE A 54 -10.42 1.21 9.43
N GLU A 55 -11.02 0.02 9.33
CA GLU A 55 -11.83 -0.61 10.36
C GLU A 55 -11.33 -2.05 10.57
N PRO A 56 -10.72 -2.39 11.73
CA PRO A 56 -10.20 -3.73 11.96
C PRO A 56 -11.25 -4.76 12.40
N THR A 57 -12.38 -4.30 12.95
CA THR A 57 -13.36 -5.11 13.70
C THR A 57 -12.77 -5.78 14.96
N GLU A 58 -13.65 -6.30 15.80
CA GLU A 58 -13.31 -7.04 17.02
C GLU A 58 -12.84 -8.49 16.76
N SER A 59 -13.03 -8.98 15.53
CA SER A 59 -12.74 -10.38 15.18
C SER A 59 -11.27 -10.62 14.85
N GLU A 60 -10.52 -9.57 14.51
CA GLU A 60 -9.12 -9.67 14.14
C GLU A 60 -8.20 -9.72 15.35
N SER A 61 -7.26 -10.65 15.34
CA SER A 61 -6.29 -10.81 16.42
C SER A 61 -5.30 -9.65 16.48
N LEU A 62 -4.76 -9.34 17.66
CA LEU A 62 -3.71 -8.32 17.82
C LEU A 62 -2.53 -8.53 16.85
N ALA A 63 -2.14 -9.79 16.62
CA ALA A 63 -1.04 -10.12 15.70
C ALA A 63 -1.36 -9.76 14.23
N GLU A 64 -2.63 -9.81 13.80
CA GLU A 64 -3.04 -9.34 12.47
C GLU A 64 -3.00 -7.82 12.39
N LEU A 65 -3.48 -7.13 13.43
CA LEU A 65 -3.41 -5.67 13.53
C LEU A 65 -1.96 -5.18 13.47
N GLU A 66 -1.05 -5.86 14.17
CA GLU A 66 0.38 -5.57 14.15
C GLU A 66 0.97 -5.77 12.75
N ARG A 67 0.64 -6.85 12.04
CA ARG A 67 1.09 -7.05 10.65
C ARG A 67 0.62 -5.94 9.73
N PHE A 68 -0.65 -5.55 9.81
CA PHE A 68 -1.19 -4.47 8.99
C PHE A 68 -0.51 -3.13 9.30
N CYS A 69 -0.34 -2.79 10.58
CA CYS A 69 0.38 -1.59 11.01
C CYS A 69 1.84 -1.59 10.53
N GLN A 70 2.54 -2.73 10.62
CA GLN A 70 3.90 -2.86 10.12
C GLN A 70 3.99 -2.72 8.59
N ALA A 71 3.02 -3.26 7.84
CA ALA A 71 2.93 -3.03 6.40
C ALA A 71 2.78 -1.53 6.10
N MET A 72 1.88 -0.83 6.79
CA MET A 72 1.67 0.61 6.62
C MET A 72 2.91 1.44 6.98
N ILE A 73 3.63 1.08 8.05
CA ILE A 73 4.89 1.74 8.44
C ILE A 73 5.98 1.56 7.37
N GLN A 74 6.10 0.35 6.82
CA GLN A 74 7.06 0.08 5.74
C GLN A 74 6.70 0.81 4.45
N ILE A 75 5.42 0.83 4.08
CA ILE A 75 4.92 1.61 2.94
C ILE A 75 5.20 3.10 3.14
N HIS A 76 4.97 3.62 4.34
CA HIS A 76 5.33 4.99 4.67
C HIS A 76 6.84 5.25 4.48
N ALA A 77 7.71 4.32 4.90
CA ALA A 77 9.15 4.43 4.65
C ALA A 77 9.51 4.40 3.15
N GLU A 78 8.78 3.64 2.32
CA GLU A 78 8.92 3.67 0.86
C GLU A 78 8.50 5.04 0.28
N ILE A 79 7.43 5.66 0.79
CA ILE A 79 7.01 7.02 0.40
C ILE A 79 8.09 8.04 0.78
N LEU A 80 8.63 7.94 2.00
CA LEU A 80 9.72 8.83 2.44
C LEU A 80 10.98 8.64 1.59
N ALA A 81 11.27 7.42 1.13
CA ALA A 81 12.39 7.19 0.20
C ALA A 81 12.19 7.93 -1.13
N VAL A 82 10.96 8.03 -1.64
CA VAL A 82 10.65 8.87 -2.81
C VAL A 82 10.83 10.35 -2.47
N ARG A 83 10.26 10.81 -1.35
CA ARG A 83 10.37 12.21 -0.89
C ARG A 83 11.82 12.66 -0.77
N ASP A 84 12.67 11.82 -0.17
CA ASP A 84 14.07 12.12 0.12
C ASP A 84 14.99 11.88 -1.10
N GLY A 85 14.44 11.52 -2.27
CA GLY A 85 15.21 11.26 -3.49
C GLY A 85 16.04 9.96 -3.47
N ARG A 86 15.80 9.06 -2.51
CA ARG A 86 16.45 7.74 -2.41
C ARG A 86 15.79 6.70 -3.32
N SER A 87 14.58 6.95 -3.79
CA SER A 87 13.85 6.13 -4.75
C SER A 87 13.33 7.01 -5.87
N ASP A 88 13.38 6.50 -7.11
CA ASP A 88 12.83 7.20 -8.28
C ASP A 88 11.32 7.45 -8.09
N PRO A 89 10.79 8.66 -8.37
CA PRO A 89 9.38 8.99 -8.13
C PRO A 89 8.39 8.25 -9.06
N GLN A 90 8.85 7.75 -10.21
CA GLN A 90 8.03 7.06 -11.20
C GLN A 90 8.36 5.56 -11.30
N ASN A 91 9.57 5.13 -10.94
CA ASN A 91 10.03 3.75 -11.02
C ASN A 91 10.39 3.19 -9.65
N ASN A 92 9.38 2.89 -8.85
CA ASN A 92 9.50 2.39 -7.48
C ASN A 92 8.45 1.32 -7.16
N PRO A 93 8.56 0.61 -6.02
CA PRO A 93 7.61 -0.44 -5.66
C PRO A 93 6.16 0.05 -5.57
N LEU A 94 5.91 1.28 -5.13
CA LEU A 94 4.56 1.84 -4.97
C LEU A 94 3.88 2.03 -6.32
N LYS A 95 4.59 2.63 -7.29
CA LYS A 95 4.07 2.91 -8.64
C LYS A 95 3.83 1.66 -9.49
N HIS A 96 4.55 0.59 -9.17
CA HIS A 96 4.50 -0.65 -9.93
C HIS A 96 3.75 -1.78 -9.25
N ALA A 97 3.26 -1.55 -8.03
CA ALA A 97 2.34 -2.46 -7.39
C ALA A 97 0.99 -2.53 -8.13
N PRO A 98 0.32 -3.70 -8.12
CA PRO A 98 0.76 -4.96 -7.50
C PRO A 98 1.75 -5.76 -8.38
N HIS A 99 2.63 -6.53 -7.75
CA HIS A 99 3.62 -7.36 -8.44
C HIS A 99 3.15 -8.82 -8.58
N THR A 100 2.78 -9.21 -9.80
CA THR A 100 2.34 -10.58 -10.11
C THR A 100 3.52 -11.55 -10.22
N ALA A 101 3.26 -12.86 -10.10
CA ALA A 101 4.27 -13.89 -10.32
C ALA A 101 4.94 -13.78 -11.70
N ALA A 102 4.17 -13.45 -12.74
CA ALA A 102 4.68 -13.25 -14.10
C ALA A 102 5.64 -12.06 -14.19
N VAL A 103 5.32 -10.93 -13.54
CA VAL A 103 6.22 -9.76 -13.47
C VAL A 103 7.53 -10.11 -12.75
N ILE A 104 7.47 -10.90 -11.68
CA ILE A 104 8.66 -11.31 -10.92
C ILE A 104 9.55 -12.26 -11.74
N ALA A 105 8.95 -13.21 -12.46
CA ALA A 105 9.68 -14.18 -13.30
C ALA A 105 10.29 -13.57 -14.57
N GLY A 106 9.78 -12.41 -15.01
CA GLY A 106 10.22 -11.72 -16.22
C GLY A 106 11.57 -10.99 -16.09
N ALA A 107 11.94 -10.27 -17.15
CA ALA A 107 13.09 -9.37 -17.15
C ALA A 107 12.95 -8.29 -16.08
N TRP A 108 14.07 -7.87 -15.48
CA TRP A 108 14.06 -6.97 -14.34
C TRP A 108 14.96 -5.76 -14.57
N GLY A 109 14.34 -4.66 -14.98
CA GLY A 109 14.99 -3.36 -15.20
C GLY A 109 14.58 -2.31 -14.15
N ARG A 110 14.25 -2.75 -12.93
CA ARG A 110 13.73 -1.90 -11.85
C ARG A 110 14.84 -1.58 -10.84
N PRO A 111 14.88 -0.36 -10.26
CA PRO A 111 15.93 0.07 -9.32
C PRO A 111 15.74 -0.48 -7.90
N TYR A 112 14.90 -1.50 -7.74
CA TYR A 112 14.62 -2.19 -6.48
C TYR A 112 14.60 -3.70 -6.74
N SER A 113 14.80 -4.51 -5.70
CA SER A 113 14.93 -5.96 -5.87
C SER A 113 13.58 -6.64 -6.09
N ARG A 114 13.61 -7.82 -6.72
CA ARG A 114 12.44 -8.72 -6.79
C ARG A 114 11.94 -9.12 -5.40
N GLU A 115 12.86 -9.25 -4.45
CA GLU A 115 12.54 -9.54 -3.05
C GLU A 115 11.74 -8.40 -2.42
N GLN A 116 12.19 -7.15 -2.56
CA GLN A 116 11.43 -5.99 -2.09
C GLN A 116 10.05 -5.91 -2.76
N ALA A 117 9.96 -6.29 -4.03
CA ALA A 117 8.69 -6.33 -4.75
C ALA A 117 7.72 -7.38 -4.19
N ALA A 118 8.15 -8.63 -4.08
CA ALA A 118 7.26 -9.78 -3.83
C ALA A 118 7.22 -10.26 -2.37
N PHE A 119 8.27 -10.04 -1.59
CA PHE A 119 8.43 -10.51 -0.22
C PHE A 119 8.88 -9.38 0.72
N PRO A 120 8.14 -8.25 0.78
CA PRO A 120 8.58 -7.09 1.55
C PRO A 120 8.58 -7.31 3.07
N ALA A 121 7.93 -8.37 3.57
CA ALA A 121 7.87 -8.67 4.99
C ALA A 121 7.98 -10.18 5.30
N PRO A 122 8.42 -10.57 6.51
CA PRO A 122 8.61 -11.97 6.89
C PRO A 122 7.36 -12.84 6.73
N TRP A 123 6.18 -12.34 7.14
CA TRP A 123 4.91 -13.08 7.03
C TRP A 123 4.53 -13.41 5.58
N VAL A 124 4.95 -12.57 4.63
CA VAL A 124 4.73 -12.80 3.19
C VAL A 124 5.57 -13.99 2.70
N ARG A 125 6.75 -14.24 3.30
CA ARG A 125 7.58 -15.40 2.99
C ARG A 125 6.97 -16.70 3.51
N GLU A 126 6.30 -16.64 4.66
CA GLU A 126 5.61 -17.80 5.22
C GLU A 126 4.39 -18.19 4.37
N ARG A 127 3.61 -17.19 3.91
CA ARG A 127 2.39 -17.40 3.13
C ARG A 127 2.23 -16.29 2.08
N LYS A 128 2.67 -16.55 0.85
CA LYS A 128 2.50 -15.61 -0.27
C LYS A 128 1.15 -15.79 -0.95
N PHE A 129 0.33 -14.74 -0.90
CA PHE A 129 -0.78 -14.57 -1.83
C PHE A 129 -0.30 -13.78 -3.05
N TRP A 130 -0.57 -14.28 -4.26
CA TRP A 130 -0.15 -13.62 -5.50
C TRP A 130 -1.29 -12.81 -6.11
N PRO A 131 -1.07 -11.52 -6.40
CA PRO A 131 -1.93 -10.77 -7.31
C PRO A 131 -1.93 -11.45 -8.69
N TYR A 132 -3.11 -11.71 -9.24
CA TYR A 132 -3.25 -12.42 -10.52
C TYR A 132 -2.99 -11.53 -11.74
N VAL A 133 -3.24 -10.24 -11.62
CA VAL A 133 -3.03 -9.25 -12.68
C VAL A 133 -2.25 -8.06 -12.14
N SER A 134 -1.53 -7.39 -13.03
CA SER A 134 -0.90 -6.10 -12.73
C SER A 134 -1.96 -5.02 -12.53
N ARG A 135 -1.52 -3.79 -12.23
CA ARG A 135 -2.43 -2.66 -12.04
C ARG A 135 -3.40 -2.51 -13.22
N ILE A 136 -4.68 -2.43 -12.89
CA ILE A 136 -5.78 -2.27 -13.86
C ILE A 136 -5.74 -0.84 -14.41
N ASP A 137 -5.95 -0.70 -15.72
CA ASP A 137 -6.24 0.59 -16.34
C ASP A 137 -7.76 0.85 -16.26
N ASN A 138 -8.15 1.67 -15.29
CA ASN A 138 -9.56 1.96 -15.03
C ASN A 138 -10.21 2.72 -16.20
N VAL A 139 -9.47 3.61 -16.88
CA VAL A 139 -10.02 4.47 -17.92
C VAL A 139 -10.22 3.72 -19.22
N TYR A 140 -9.34 2.76 -19.54
CA TYR A 140 -9.44 1.99 -20.77
C TYR A 140 -10.71 1.14 -20.84
N GLY A 141 -11.21 0.63 -19.71
CA GLY A 141 -12.42 -0.20 -19.67
C GLY A 141 -13.73 0.57 -19.85
N ASP A 142 -13.74 1.86 -19.50
CA ASP A 142 -14.93 2.73 -19.63
C ASP A 142 -15.07 3.37 -21.02
N ARG A 143 -14.00 3.34 -21.82
CA ARG A 143 -13.96 3.89 -23.19
C ARG A 143 -14.42 2.86 -24.21
#